data_AF-A0A2A4Q062-F1
#
_entry.id   AF-A0A2A4Q062-F1
#
_cell.length_a   1.000
_cell.length_b   1.000
_cell.length_c   1.000
_cell.angle_alpha   90.00
_cell.angle_beta   90.00
_cell.angle_gamma   90.00
#
_symmetry.space_group_name_H-M   'P 1'
#
loop_
_entity.id
_entity.type
_entity.pdbx_description
1 polymer ?
#
loop_
_entity_poly.entity_id
_entity_poly.type
_entity_poly.pdbx_seq_one_letter_code
_entity_poly.pdbx_strand_id
1 'polypeptide(L)' 'MHDGIHVEKSGTPSITICTDIFEITSRSMAEMWGAKEYPVIYTEHPISELTREQLRQRAEEFMPQLEAILLG' A
#
# COMPACT_ATOMS: atom_id res chain seq x y z
N MET A 1 -4.80 3.73 -3.78
CA MET A 1 -4.52 2.71 -4.82
C MET A 1 -4.47 3.32 -6.22
N HIS A 2 -5.56 3.88 -6.75
CA HIS A 2 -5.60 4.48 -8.10
C HIS A 2 -4.43 5.43 -8.37
N ASP A 3 -4.16 6.35 -7.45
CA ASP A 3 -3.08 7.34 -7.60
C ASP A 3 -1.71 6.67 -7.58
N GLY A 4 -1.52 5.68 -6.71
CA GLY A 4 -0.32 4.88 -6.65
C GLY A 4 -0.03 4.17 -7.98
N ILE A 5 -1.04 3.54 -8.59
CA ILE A 5 -0.88 2.93 -9.93
C ILE A 5 -0.46 3.96 -10.98
N HIS A 6 -1.00 5.18 -10.92
CA HIS A 6 -0.62 6.24 -11.86
C HIS A 6 0.82 6.72 -11.66
N VAL A 7 1.27 6.84 -10.41
CA VAL A 7 2.66 7.17 -10.09
C VAL A 7 3.59 6.07 -10.61
N GLU A 8 3.28 4.80 -10.38
CA GLU A 8 4.07 3.67 -10.90
C GLU A 8 4.18 3.71 -12.43
N LYS A 9 3.05 3.89 -13.12
CA LYS A 9 3.01 3.97 -14.58
C LYS A 9 3.75 5.18 -15.15
N SER A 10 4.02 6.21 -14.34
CA SER A 10 4.84 7.35 -14.72
C SER A 10 6.35 7.10 -14.60
N GLY A 11 6.76 5.91 -14.17
CA GLY A 11 8.16 5.52 -13.99
C GLY A 11 8.75 5.89 -12.63
N THR A 12 7.91 6.30 -11.67
CA THR A 12 8.32 6.55 -10.28
C THR A 12 7.86 5.37 -9.42
N PRO A 13 8.77 4.63 -8.75
CA PRO A 13 8.39 3.54 -7.85
C PRO A 13 7.41 4.00 -6.78
N SER A 14 6.38 3.21 -6.55
CA SER A 14 5.29 3.54 -5.64
C SER A 14 4.62 2.30 -5.07
N ILE A 15 4.04 2.46 -3.89
CA ILE A 15 3.35 1.38 -3.18
C ILE A 15 2.15 1.95 -2.44
N THR A 16 1.06 1.19 -2.38
CA THR A 16 -0.11 1.56 -1.58
C THR A 16 -0.09 0.80 -0.26
N ILE A 17 -0.28 1.50 0.85
CA ILE A 17 -0.62 0.89 2.15
C ILE A 17 -2.12 1.08 2.36
N CYS A 18 -2.86 0.02 2.63
CA CYS A 18 -4.29 0.10 2.93
C CYS A 18 -4.70 -0.93 3.99
N THR A 19 -5.91 -0.80 4.54
CA THR A 19 -6.37 -1.78 5.52
C THR A 19 -6.85 -3.07 4.84
N ASP A 20 -6.67 -4.19 5.53
CA ASP A 20 -6.98 -5.56 5.09
C ASP A 20 -8.41 -5.76 4.57
N ILE A 21 -9.40 -5.06 5.15
CA ILE A 21 -10.79 -5.10 4.66
C ILE A 21 -10.94 -4.66 3.19
N PHE A 22 -9.95 -3.95 2.63
CA PHE A 22 -9.96 -3.51 1.25
C PHE A 22 -9.23 -4.44 0.28
N GLU A 23 -8.64 -5.56 0.73
CA GLU A 23 -7.83 -6.45 -0.11
C GLU A 23 -8.54 -6.91 -1.40
N ILE A 24 -9.79 -7.34 -1.30
CA ILE A 24 -10.56 -7.77 -2.48
C ILE A 24 -10.79 -6.59 -3.44
N THR A 25 -11.11 -5.42 -2.89
CA THR A 25 -11.40 -4.22 -3.67
C THR A 25 -10.15 -3.68 -4.35
N SER A 26 -9.01 -3.64 -3.64
CA SER A 26 -7.74 -3.21 -4.18
C SER A 26 -7.30 -4.16 -5.30
N ARG A 27 -7.26 -5.48 -5.07
CA ARG A 27 -6.89 -6.43 -6.13
C ARG A 27 -7.75 -6.28 -7.38
N SER A 28 -9.07 -6.16 -7.22
CA SER A 28 -9.99 -5.95 -8.34
C SER A 28 -9.69 -4.65 -9.11
N MET A 29 -9.34 -3.57 -8.41
CA MET A 29 -8.93 -2.32 -9.03
C MET A 29 -7.59 -2.47 -9.77
N ALA A 30 -6.58 -3.12 -9.18
CA ALA A 30 -5.32 -3.42 -9.87
C ALA A 30 -5.57 -4.16 -11.18
N GLU A 31 -6.41 -5.20 -11.16
CA GLU A 31 -6.75 -5.98 -12.35
C GLU A 31 -7.46 -5.13 -13.42
N MET A 32 -8.46 -4.34 -13.03
CA MET A 32 -9.19 -3.45 -13.93
C MET A 32 -8.28 -2.43 -14.64
N TRP A 33 -7.25 -1.95 -13.93
CA TRP A 33 -6.29 -0.98 -14.45
C TRP A 33 -5.06 -1.63 -15.11
N GLY A 34 -5.04 -2.96 -15.28
CA GLY A 34 -3.93 -3.68 -15.89
C GLY A 34 -2.64 -3.63 -15.09
N ALA A 35 -2.73 -3.45 -13.77
CA ALA A 35 -1.63 -3.27 -12.83
C ALA A 35 -1.62 -4.39 -11.77
N LYS A 36 -1.74 -5.65 -12.21
CA LYS A 36 -1.85 -6.83 -11.31
C LYS A 36 -0.67 -6.99 -10.36
N GLU A 37 0.51 -6.58 -10.81
CA GLU A 37 1.76 -6.66 -10.06
C GLU A 37 2.03 -5.41 -9.22
N TYR A 38 1.10 -4.43 -9.19
CA TYR A 38 1.27 -3.22 -8.40
C TYR A 38 1.30 -3.56 -6.90
N PRO A 39 2.37 -3.17 -6.18
CA PRO A 39 2.54 -3.61 -4.80
C PRO A 39 1.55 -2.91 -3.85
N VAL A 40 0.99 -3.71 -2.94
CA VAL A 40 0.11 -3.24 -1.88
C VAL A 40 0.50 -3.91 -0.56
N ILE A 41 0.69 -3.11 0.49
CA ILE A 41 0.82 -3.59 1.86
C ILE A 41 -0.53 -3.46 2.54
N TYR A 42 -0.95 -4.53 3.23
CA TYR A 42 -2.17 -4.54 4.02
C TYR A 42 -1.83 -4.44 5.51
N THR A 43 -2.65 -3.68 6.24
CA THR A 43 -2.56 -3.56 7.70
C THR A 43 -3.95 -3.74 8.33
N GLU A 44 -3.98 -4.10 9.60
CA GLU A 44 -5.22 -4.36 10.33
C GLU A 44 -6.15 -3.14 10.36
N HIS A 45 -7.43 -3.36 10.04
CA HIS A 45 -8.52 -2.41 10.27
C HIS A 45 -9.03 -2.48 11.73
N PRO A 46 -9.44 -1.36 12.35
CA PRO A 46 -9.36 0.02 11.87
C PRO A 46 -8.07 0.72 12.27
N ILE A 47 -7.60 1.63 11.42
CA ILE A 47 -6.49 2.54 11.77
C ILE A 47 -6.96 3.79 12.54
N SER A 48 -8.27 4.07 12.55
CA SER A 48 -8.86 5.27 13.16
C SER A 48 -8.84 5.25 14.69
N GLU A 49 -8.68 4.08 15.30
CA GLU A 49 -8.60 3.91 16.76
C GLU A 49 -7.17 4.08 17.29
N LEU A 50 -6.18 4.11 16.38
CA LEU A 50 -4.79 4.27 16.75
C LEU A 50 -4.47 5.73 17.05
N THR A 51 -3.69 5.94 18.10
CA THR A 51 -3.03 7.23 18.33
C THR A 51 -2.00 7.50 17.23
N ARG A 52 -1.58 8.77 17.10
CA ARG A 52 -0.50 9.16 16.18
C ARG A 52 0.78 8.35 16.40
N GLU A 53 1.10 8.04 17.65
CA GLU A 53 2.30 7.27 17.99
C GLU A 53 2.19 5.81 17.57
N GLN A 54 1.03 5.19 17.80
CA GLN A 54 0.75 3.82 17.33
C GLN A 54 0.75 3.74 15.79
N LEU A 55 0.20 4.75 15.11
CA LEU A 55 0.27 4.85 13.64
C LEU A 55 1.71 4.95 13.15
N ARG A 56 2.54 5.76 13.82
CA ARG A 56 3.97 5.90 13.48
C ARG A 56 4.70 4.58 13.66
N GLN A 57 4.55 3.94 14.81
CA GLN A 57 5.18 2.64 15.08
C GLN A 57 4.77 1.59 14.03
N ARG A 58 3.48 1.51 13.70
CA ARG A 58 2.97 0.60 12.69
C ARG A 58 3.52 0.89 11.29
N ALA A 59 3.69 2.16 10.93
CA ALA A 59 4.35 2.53 9.67
C ALA A 59 5.83 2.13 9.66
N GLU A 60 6.52 2.28 10.80
CA GLU A 60 7.92 1.89 10.96
C GLU A 60 8.14 0.38 10.79
N GLU A 61 7.18 -0.44 11.23
CA GLU A 61 7.21 -1.89 11.03
C GLU A 61 7.21 -2.29 9.54
N PHE A 62 6.69 -1.44 8.64
CA PHE A 62 6.71 -1.68 7.19
C PHE A 62 8.01 -1.26 6.51
N MET A 63 8.90 -0.52 7.18
CA MET A 63 10.09 0.07 6.54
C MET A 63 10.95 -0.95 5.78
N PRO A 64 11.28 -2.14 6.33
CA PRO A 64 12.06 -3.13 5.59
C PRO A 64 11.37 -3.61 4.31
N GLN A 65 10.04 -3.76 4.34
CA GLN A 65 9.25 -4.17 3.18
C GLN A 65 9.15 -3.04 2.15
N LEU A 66 8.99 -1.80 2.60
CA LEU A 66 8.96 -0.61 1.74
C LEU A 66 10.28 -0.42 1.02
N GLU A 67 11.41 -0.57 1.72
CA GLU A 67 12.75 -0.48 1.12
C GLU A 67 12.96 -1.56 0.06
N ALA A 68 12.64 -2.82 0.35
CA ALA A 68 12.77 -3.91 -0.60
C ALA A 68 11.92 -3.72 -1.87
N ILE A 69 10.73 -3.11 -1.74
CA ILE A 69 9.84 -2.89 -2.89
C ILE A 69 10.24 -1.64 -3.69
N LEU A 70 10.59 -0.54 -3.03
CA LEU A 70 10.82 0.75 -3.68
C LEU A 70 12.25 0.94 -4.18
N LEU A 71 13.23 0.28 -3.57
CA LEU A 71 14.65 0.46 -3.88
C LEU A 71 15.27 -0.71 -4.66
N GLY A 72 14.65 -1.90 -4.63
CA GLY A 72 15.16 -3.12 -5.27
C GLY A 72 16.18 -3.85 -4.42
#